data_AF-A0A7S1V3I7-F1
#
_entry.id   AF-A0A7S1V3I7-F1
#
_cell.length_a   1.000
_cell.length_b   1.000
_cell.length_c   1.000
_cell.angle_alpha   90.00
_cell.angle_beta   90.00
_cell.angle_gamma   90.00
#
_symmetry.space_group_name_H-M   'P 1'
#
loop_
_entity.id
_entity.type
_entity.pdbx_description
1 polymer ?
#
loop_
_entity_poly.entity_id
_entity_poly.type
_entity_poly.pdbx_seq_one_letter_code
_entity_poly.pdbx_strand_id
1 'polypeptide(L)'
;NQVVLLLDRWDDLMSTLGQIWVLWEVYSSTVGNTTSLSISFLPGEEYRFINEGLNSPDCDVLASLSKIDARSARAFNPEDKEMILGLMERERNGVFDVNKSVAALLRGWLVDT
;
A
#
# COMPACT_ATOMS: atom_id res chain seq x y z
N ASN A 1 3.56 -3.53 17.57
CA ASN A 1 2.76 -4.27 16.56
C ASN A 1 3.41 -4.09 15.22
N GLN A 2 3.24 -5.00 14.27
CA GLN A 2 3.85 -4.89 12.93
C GLN A 2 2.78 -5.24 11.92
N VAL A 3 2.63 -4.43 10.88
CA VAL A 3 1.84 -4.78 9.70
C VAL A 3 2.81 -5.40 8.71
N VAL A 4 2.56 -6.65 8.33
CA VAL A 4 3.37 -7.36 7.33
C VAL A 4 2.54 -7.52 6.07
N LEU A 5 2.97 -6.87 4.99
CA LEU A 5 2.43 -7.09 3.66
C LEU A 5 3.27 -8.18 2.99
N LEU A 6 2.76 -9.41 2.96
CA LEU A 6 3.40 -10.50 2.25
C LEU A 6 2.91 -10.52 0.79
N LEU A 7 3.85 -10.39 -0.15
CA LEU A 7 3.58 -10.45 -1.58
C LEU A 7 3.98 -11.81 -2.13
N ASP A 8 2.99 -12.57 -2.61
CA ASP A 8 3.18 -13.85 -3.33
C ASP A 8 3.97 -13.63 -4.62
N ARG A 9 3.66 -12.54 -5.33
CA ARG A 9 4.37 -12.07 -6.51
C ARG A 9 4.64 -10.58 -6.42
N TRP A 10 5.79 -10.13 -6.89
CA TRP A 10 6.13 -8.70 -6.83
C TRP A 10 5.21 -7.86 -7.74
N ASP A 11 4.81 -8.37 -8.90
CA ASP A 11 4.01 -7.66 -9.89
C ASP A 11 2.52 -7.55 -9.50
N ASP A 12 2.11 -8.24 -8.44
CA ASP A 12 0.80 -8.09 -7.80
C ASP A 12 0.74 -6.94 -6.78
N LEU A 13 1.84 -6.22 -6.54
CA LEU A 13 1.89 -5.11 -5.57
C LEU A 13 0.74 -4.11 -5.78
N MET A 14 0.44 -3.73 -7.02
CA MET A 14 -0.67 -2.81 -7.32
C MET A 14 -2.04 -3.43 -7.13
N SER A 15 -2.17 -4.73 -7.40
CA SER A 15 -3.39 -5.51 -7.16
C SER A 15 -3.69 -5.52 -5.65
N THR A 16 -2.68 -5.76 -4.83
CA THR A 16 -2.76 -5.78 -3.37
C THR A 16 -3.06 -4.39 -2.81
N LEU A 17 -2.31 -3.37 -3.21
CA LEU A 17 -2.53 -1.98 -2.78
C LEU A 17 -3.80 -1.36 -3.37
N GLY A 18 -4.42 -1.99 -4.37
CA GLY A 18 -5.73 -1.61 -4.88
C GLY A 18 -6.89 -2.06 -3.98
N GLN A 19 -6.66 -2.88 -2.96
CA GLN A 19 -7.70 -3.34 -2.02
C GLN A 19 -7.87 -2.34 -0.87
N ILE A 20 -9.11 -1.97 -0.57
CA ILE A 20 -9.36 -0.92 0.43
C ILE A 20 -8.94 -1.31 1.85
N TRP A 21 -9.11 -2.58 2.22
CA TRP A 21 -8.70 -3.08 3.54
C TRP A 21 -7.18 -3.04 3.70
N VAL A 22 -6.41 -3.34 2.64
CA VAL A 22 -4.95 -3.22 2.65
C VAL A 22 -4.53 -1.78 2.89
N LEU A 23 -5.14 -0.84 2.16
CA LEU A 23 -4.85 0.58 2.34
C LEU A 23 -5.16 1.06 3.77
N TRP A 24 -6.24 0.56 4.37
CA TRP A 24 -6.59 0.85 5.76
C TRP A 24 -5.57 0.30 6.76
N GLU A 25 -5.10 -0.93 6.57
CA GLU A 25 -4.09 -1.54 7.46
C GLU A 25 -2.74 -0.81 7.35
N VAL A 26 -2.31 -0.51 6.12
CA VAL A 26 -1.10 0.28 5.86
C VAL A 26 -1.24 1.66 6.50
N TYR A 27 -2.37 2.34 6.33
CA TYR A 27 -2.63 3.63 6.98
C TYR A 27 -2.58 3.51 8.50
N SER A 28 -3.25 2.51 9.08
CA SER A 28 -3.29 2.28 10.53
C SER A 28 -1.89 2.11 11.13
N SER A 29 -0.94 1.57 10.36
CA SER A 29 0.48 1.51 10.77
C SER A 29 1.13 2.89 10.92
N THR A 30 0.68 3.90 10.16
CA THR A 30 1.23 5.27 10.24
C THR A 30 0.75 6.05 11.46
N VAL A 31 -0.44 5.74 11.97
CA VAL A 31 -1.09 6.51 13.06
C VAL A 31 -0.68 5.99 14.44
N GLY A 32 -0.27 4.73 14.53
CA GLY A 32 0.27 4.15 15.76
C GLY A 32 1.78 4.36 15.87
N ASN A 33 2.23 5.17 16.84
CA ASN A 33 3.65 5.45 17.14
C ASN A 33 4.56 4.22 17.42
N THR A 34 4.04 3.00 17.29
CA THR A 34 4.73 1.72 17.58
C THR A 34 4.45 0.63 16.53
N THR A 35 3.92 0.99 15.36
CA THR A 35 3.63 0.03 14.29
C THR A 35 4.45 0.30 13.05
N SER A 36 5.37 -0.60 12.70
CA SER A 36 6.12 -0.54 11.45
C SER A 36 5.40 -1.34 10.35
N LEU A 37 5.51 -0.86 9.12
CA LEU A 37 5.20 -1.64 7.92
C LEU A 37 6.45 -2.44 7.53
N SER A 38 6.28 -3.72 7.27
CA SER A 38 7.26 -4.53 6.57
C SER A 38 6.60 -5.13 5.34
N ILE A 39 7.22 -4.94 4.19
CA ILE A 39 6.83 -5.62 2.96
C ILE A 39 7.81 -6.76 2.78
N SER A 40 7.29 -7.97 2.64
CA SER A 40 8.06 -9.19 2.47
C SER A 40 7.64 -9.87 1.18
N PHE A 41 8.60 -10.48 0.50
CA PHE A 41 8.37 -11.23 -0.73
C PHE A 41 8.56 -12.73 -0.47
N LEU A 42 7.89 -13.56 -1.25
CA LEU A 42 8.27 -14.97 -1.32
C LEU A 42 9.69 -15.15 -1.89
N PRO A 43 10.36 -16.30 -1.62
CA PRO A 43 11.71 -16.54 -2.07
C PRO A 43 11.89 -16.29 -3.58
N GLY A 44 12.85 -15.43 -3.93
CA GLY A 44 13.16 -15.06 -5.32
C GLY A 44 12.37 -13.87 -5.87
N GLU A 45 11.22 -13.53 -5.31
CA GLU A 45 10.39 -12.40 -5.80
C GLU A 45 11.00 -11.04 -5.45
N GLU A 46 11.75 -10.93 -4.35
CA GLU A 46 12.49 -9.70 -4.03
C GLU A 46 13.56 -9.38 -5.09
N TYR A 47 14.30 -10.39 -5.55
CA TYR A 47 15.28 -10.22 -6.62
C TYR A 47 14.60 -9.78 -7.93
N ARG A 48 13.43 -10.35 -8.23
CA ARG A 48 12.65 -9.96 -9.41
C ARG A 48 12.07 -8.56 -9.26
N PHE A 49 11.60 -8.18 -8.08
CA PHE A 49 11.15 -6.82 -7.79
C PHE A 49 12.25 -5.79 -8.07
N ILE A 50 13.47 -6.04 -7.60
CA ILE A 50 14.59 -5.12 -7.79
C ILE A 50 14.97 -5.03 -9.28
N ASN A 51 15.08 -6.15 -9.98
CA ASN A 51 15.59 -6.15 -11.36
C ASN A 51 14.53 -5.83 -12.42
N GLU A 52 13.32 -6.39 -12.28
CA GLU A 52 12.22 -6.25 -13.22
C GLU A 52 11.28 -5.08 -12.86
N GLY A 53 11.27 -4.65 -11.60
CA GLY A 53 10.45 -3.54 -11.11
C GLY A 53 11.25 -2.24 -10.96
N LEU A 54 12.23 -2.20 -10.05
CA LEU A 54 12.96 -0.95 -9.73
C LEU A 54 13.98 -0.53 -10.79
N ASN A 55 14.73 -1.48 -11.34
CA ASN A 55 15.78 -1.22 -12.32
C ASN A 55 15.31 -1.31 -13.78
N SER A 56 14.05 -1.67 -14.01
CA SER A 56 13.50 -1.84 -15.35
C SER A 56 13.10 -0.49 -15.94
N PRO A 57 13.56 -0.12 -17.14
CA PRO A 57 13.11 1.10 -17.81
C PRO A 57 11.63 1.06 -18.23
N ASP A 58 11.04 -0.15 -18.29
CA ASP A 58 9.66 -0.38 -18.72
C ASP A 58 8.68 -0.47 -17.55
N CYS A 59 9.16 -0.53 -16.31
CA CYS A 59 8.34 -0.60 -15.10
C CYS A 59 8.65 0.58 -14.17
N ASP A 60 7.67 1.46 -13.96
CA ASP A 60 7.81 2.55 -13.00
C ASP A 60 6.94 2.27 -11.75
N VAL A 61 7.53 1.54 -10.80
CA VAL A 61 6.91 1.21 -9.52
C VAL A 61 6.57 2.48 -8.73
N LEU A 62 7.43 3.49 -8.76
CA LEU A 62 7.21 4.78 -8.09
C LEU A 62 6.00 5.52 -8.66
N ALA A 63 5.89 5.60 -9.98
CA ALA A 63 4.72 6.18 -10.64
C ALA A 63 3.45 5.36 -10.34
N SER A 64 3.56 4.04 -10.21
CA SER A 64 2.43 3.19 -9.87
C SER A 64 1.92 3.43 -8.45
N LEU A 65 2.82 3.53 -7.46
CA LEU A 65 2.45 3.92 -6.08
C LEU A 65 1.85 5.32 -5.99
N SER A 66 2.24 6.24 -6.88
CA SER A 66 1.68 7.60 -6.91
C SER A 66 0.21 7.64 -7.33
N LYS A 67 -0.31 6.56 -7.94
CA LYS A 67 -1.70 6.44 -8.41
C LYS A 67 -2.63 5.80 -7.37
N ILE A 68 -2.12 5.47 -6.18
CA ILE A 68 -2.94 4.90 -5.10
C ILE A 68 -4.01 5.91 -4.69
N ASP A 69 -5.27 5.46 -4.73
CA ASP A 69 -6.42 6.22 -4.27
C ASP A 69 -7.45 5.29 -3.62
N ALA A 70 -7.65 5.45 -2.31
CA ALA A 70 -8.60 4.64 -1.54
C ALA A 70 -10.05 4.76 -2.03
N ARG A 71 -10.45 5.87 -2.66
CA ARG A 71 -11.82 5.99 -3.23
C ARG A 71 -12.02 5.04 -4.41
N SER A 72 -10.99 4.88 -5.23
CA SER A 72 -10.97 3.96 -6.37
C SER A 72 -10.73 2.50 -5.97
N ALA A 73 -10.30 2.26 -4.73
CA ALA A 73 -9.95 0.92 -4.26
C ALA A 73 -11.13 -0.06 -4.32
N ARG A 74 -10.82 -1.32 -4.57
CA ARG A 74 -11.77 -2.43 -4.64
C ARG A 74 -11.96 -3.07 -3.27
N ALA A 75 -13.09 -3.75 -3.12
CA ALA A 75 -13.35 -4.67 -2.03
C ALA A 75 -14.20 -5.82 -2.58
N PHE A 76 -14.09 -7.00 -1.98
CA PHE A 76 -14.98 -8.11 -2.31
C PHE A 76 -16.41 -7.84 -1.86
N ASN A 77 -16.57 -7.33 -0.63
CA ASN A 77 -17.84 -6.90 -0.07
C ASN A 77 -17.99 -5.37 -0.20
N PRO A 78 -19.02 -4.85 -0.90
CA PRO A 78 -19.27 -3.42 -0.99
C PRO A 78 -19.54 -2.75 0.37
N GLU A 79 -20.16 -3.46 1.31
CA GLU A 79 -20.45 -2.91 2.65
C GLU A 79 -19.15 -2.63 3.43
N ASP A 80 -18.17 -3.53 3.31
CA ASP A 80 -16.84 -3.32 3.92
C ASP A 80 -16.14 -2.11 3.31
N LYS A 81 -16.29 -1.91 1.99
CA LYS A 81 -15.75 -0.71 1.33
C LYS A 81 -16.37 0.55 1.89
N GLU A 82 -17.69 0.63 1.98
CA GLU A 82 -18.39 1.80 2.50
C GLU A 82 -18.05 2.07 3.96
N MET A 83 -17.98 1.02 4.78
CA MET A 83 -17.57 1.13 6.18
C MET A 83 -16.15 1.67 6.30
N ILE A 84 -15.19 1.09 5.58
CA ILE A 84 -13.78 1.50 5.65
C ILE A 84 -13.58 2.91 5.09
N LEU A 85 -14.21 3.25 3.96
CA LEU A 85 -14.20 4.63 3.45
C LEU A 85 -14.81 5.59 4.47
N GLY A 86 -15.90 5.21 5.12
CA GLY A 86 -16.54 6.00 6.17
C GLY A 86 -15.64 6.21 7.40
N LEU A 87 -14.73 5.29 7.69
CA LEU A 87 -13.69 5.48 8.72
C LEU A 87 -12.61 6.45 8.22
N MET A 88 -12.11 6.26 7.00
CA MET A 88 -11.10 7.14 6.39
C MET A 88 -11.58 8.60 6.24
N GLU A 89 -12.85 8.83 5.92
CA GLU A 89 -13.40 10.19 5.81
C GLU A 89 -13.55 10.90 7.17
N ARG A 90 -13.41 10.19 8.30
CA ARG A 90 -13.40 10.79 9.65
C ARG A 90 -12.03 11.32 10.06
N GLU A 91 -10.99 11.00 9.30
CA GLU A 91 -9.65 11.55 9.50
C GLU A 91 -9.64 13.07 9.25
N ARG A 92 -8.64 13.78 9.77
CA ARG A 92 -8.62 15.25 9.82
C ARG A 92 -8.88 15.91 8.45
N ASN A 93 -8.29 15.39 7.37
CA ASN A 93 -8.58 15.81 6.00
C ASN A 93 -9.21 14.68 5.16
N GLY A 94 -9.95 13.78 5.81
CA GLY A 94 -10.60 12.63 5.20
C GLY A 94 -9.64 11.72 4.42
N VAL A 95 -10.14 11.14 3.32
CA VAL A 95 -9.38 10.19 2.49
C VAL A 95 -8.10 10.79 1.89
N PHE A 96 -8.01 12.12 1.75
CA PHE A 96 -6.80 12.77 1.25
C PHE A 96 -5.59 12.53 2.17
N ASP A 97 -5.76 12.67 3.49
CA ASP A 97 -4.68 12.43 4.45
C ASP A 97 -4.29 10.96 4.46
N VAL A 98 -5.27 10.06 4.33
CA VAL A 98 -5.03 8.61 4.25
C VAL A 98 -4.16 8.28 3.04
N ASN A 99 -4.56 8.71 1.84
CA ASN A 99 -3.81 8.48 0.61
C ASN A 99 -2.39 9.06 0.71
N LYS A 100 -2.25 10.27 1.25
CA LYS A 100 -0.95 10.92 1.44
C LYS A 100 -0.03 10.15 2.39
N SER A 101 -0.55 9.69 3.53
CA SER A 101 0.21 8.94 4.52
C SER A 101 0.64 7.58 4.01
N VAL A 102 -0.26 6.85 3.33
CA VAL A 102 0.06 5.57 2.69
C VAL A 102 1.13 5.74 1.62
N ALA A 103 0.97 6.73 0.72
CA ALA A 103 1.95 6.99 -0.33
C ALA A 103 3.32 7.39 0.24
N ALA A 104 3.35 8.21 1.31
CA ALA A 104 4.60 8.60 1.97
C ALA A 104 5.32 7.39 2.59
N LEU A 105 4.58 6.52 3.29
CA LEU A 105 5.11 5.31 3.90
C LEU A 105 5.68 4.35 2.84
N LEU A 106 4.94 4.09 1.77
CA LEU A 106 5.37 3.19 0.70
C LEU A 106 6.58 3.73 -0.07
N ARG A 107 6.66 5.05 -0.29
CA ARG A 107 7.85 5.69 -0.86
C ARG A 107 9.06 5.60 0.06
N GLY A 108 8.87 5.77 1.37
CA GLY A 108 9.93 5.58 2.36
C GLY A 108 10.49 4.16 2.29
N TRP A 109 9.60 3.16 2.29
CA TRP A 109 10.00 1.76 2.12
C TRP A 109 10.79 1.51 0.82
N LEU A 110 10.37 2.10 -0.30
CA LEU A 110 11.10 1.96 -1.57
C LEU A 110 12.53 2.54 -1.53
N VAL A 111 12.72 3.65 -0.82
CA VAL A 111 14.05 4.26 -0.69
C VAL A 111 14.98 3.41 0.18
N ASP A 112 14.41 2.67 1.12
CA ASP A 112 15.13 1.78 2.03
C ASP A 112 15.37 0.37 1.44
N THR A 113 14.82 0.07 0.25
CA THR A 113 14.96 -1.22 -0.47
C THR A 113 16.07 -1.14 -1.52
#